data_AF-A0A1I2ZDN7-F1
#
_entry.id   AF-A0A1I2ZDN7-F1
#
_cell.length_a   1.000
_cell.length_b   1.000
_cell.length_c   1.000
_cell.angle_alpha   90.00
_cell.angle_beta   90.00
_cell.angle_gamma   90.00
#
_symmetry.space_group_name_H-M   'P 1'
#
loop_
_entity.id
_entity.type
_entity.pdbx_description
1 polymer ?
#
loop_
_entity_poly.entity_id
_entity_poly.type
_entity_poly.pdbx_seq_one_letter_code
_entity_poly.pdbx_strand_id
1 'polypeptide(L)'
;MKQALLPLLASMILFCSGCKKGEDSSTSVETVDATLIWTGDYAVDGCGFMLQIGDTRHKPVNEDDISSSFRENSPTEVEATIINYHKTQRYCMAQTGINTIKIVEIRRR
;
A
#
# COMPACT_ATOMS: atom_id res chain seq x y z
N MET A 1 32.85 62.98 8.36
CA MET A 1 31.96 62.15 9.19
C MET A 1 31.26 61.17 8.26
N LYS A 2 31.47 59.88 8.56
CA LYS A 2 30.83 58.63 8.07
C LYS A 2 29.88 58.71 6.87
N GLN A 3 30.35 58.10 5.78
CA GLN A 3 29.55 57.55 4.69
C GLN A 3 28.78 56.30 5.14
N ALA A 4 27.86 55.89 4.27
CA ALA A 4 27.17 54.61 4.16
C ALA A 4 25.83 54.49 4.90
N LEU A 5 24.74 54.51 4.11
CA LEU A 5 23.61 53.61 4.31
C LEU A 5 22.67 53.63 3.08
N LEU A 6 22.25 52.42 2.70
CA LEU A 6 21.35 52.02 1.61
C LEU A 6 21.96 52.00 0.20
N PRO A 7 22.22 50.79 -0.33
CA PRO A 7 21.11 50.02 -0.90
C PRO A 7 21.19 48.52 -0.58
N LEU A 8 20.10 47.89 -0.13
CA LEU A 8 20.05 46.42 -0.05
C LEU A 8 18.62 45.90 -0.22
N LEU A 9 18.53 44.82 -1.00
CA LEU A 9 17.39 43.92 -1.25
C LEU A 9 16.30 44.36 -2.24
N ALA A 10 16.71 44.44 -3.51
CA ALA A 10 15.95 43.78 -4.56
C ALA A 10 16.30 42.27 -4.56
N SER A 11 15.34 41.39 -4.29
CA SER A 11 15.27 40.01 -4.80
C SER A 11 14.03 39.32 -4.21
N MET A 12 12.86 39.57 -4.80
CA MET A 12 11.66 38.78 -4.51
C MET A 12 11.54 37.69 -5.59
N ILE A 13 12.29 36.62 -5.37
CA ILE A 13 11.91 35.21 -5.52
C ILE A 13 10.99 34.90 -6.73
N LEU A 14 11.64 34.51 -7.83
CA LEU A 14 11.21 33.44 -8.74
C LEU A 14 10.99 32.12 -7.97
N PHE A 15 10.30 31.14 -8.58
CA PHE A 15 10.03 29.75 -8.16
C PHE A 15 8.59 29.55 -7.60
N CYS A 16 7.70 28.69 -8.11
CA CYS A 16 7.81 27.55 -9.03
C CYS A 16 6.50 27.34 -9.81
N SER A 17 6.63 27.06 -11.12
CA SER A 17 5.64 26.29 -11.87
C SER A 17 5.59 24.87 -11.33
N GLY A 18 4.52 24.53 -10.59
CA GLY A 18 4.22 23.16 -10.20
C GLY A 18 3.30 22.50 -11.21
N CYS A 19 3.86 21.87 -12.25
CA CYS A 19 3.14 20.87 -13.04
C CYS A 19 2.63 19.78 -12.09
N LYS A 20 1.32 19.73 -11.83
CA LYS A 20 0.68 18.49 -11.37
C LYS A 20 0.60 17.57 -12.57
N LYS A 21 1.69 16.83 -12.80
CA LYS A 21 1.73 15.68 -13.71
C LYS A 21 0.57 14.76 -13.31
N GLY A 22 -0.29 14.47 -14.28
CA GLY A 22 -1.38 13.51 -14.12
C GLY A 22 -0.85 12.24 -13.48
N GLU A 23 -1.54 11.80 -12.45
CA GLU A 23 -1.28 10.58 -11.71
C GLU A 23 -1.60 9.41 -12.66
N ASP A 24 -0.63 9.03 -13.48
CA ASP A 24 -0.64 7.74 -14.13
C ASP A 24 -0.61 6.70 -13.00
N SER A 25 -1.78 6.16 -12.67
CA SER A 25 -1.98 4.97 -11.86
C SER A 25 -1.31 3.77 -12.55
N SER A 26 0.02 3.80 -12.65
CA SER A 26 0.81 2.69 -13.15
C SER A 26 0.82 1.63 -12.07
N THR A 27 -0.13 0.72 -12.16
CA THR A 27 -0.17 -0.57 -11.47
C THR A 27 1.20 -1.25 -11.61
N SER A 28 2.09 -1.05 -10.63
CA SER A 28 3.45 -1.62 -10.63
C SER A 28 3.48 -2.95 -9.91
N VAL A 29 4.30 -3.87 -10.42
CA VAL A 29 4.63 -5.12 -9.74
C VAL A 29 5.77 -4.84 -8.77
N GLU A 30 5.62 -5.20 -7.50
CA GLU A 30 6.63 -5.02 -6.46
C GLU A 30 6.75 -6.28 -5.58
N THR A 31 7.96 -6.56 -5.08
CA THR A 31 8.21 -7.65 -4.14
C THR A 31 8.37 -7.06 -2.73
N VAL A 32 7.63 -7.61 -1.78
CA VAL A 32 7.54 -7.08 -0.42
C VAL A 32 7.68 -8.18 0.63
N ASP A 33 8.23 -7.78 1.76
CA ASP A 33 8.23 -8.57 2.99
C ASP A 33 6.91 -8.32 3.73
N ALA A 34 6.21 -9.39 4.06
CA ALA A 34 4.86 -9.29 4.58
C ALA A 34 4.53 -10.41 5.56
N THR A 35 3.40 -10.23 6.24
CA THR A 35 2.76 -11.27 7.03
C THR A 35 1.42 -11.61 6.41
N LEU A 36 1.25 -12.86 5.97
CA LEU A 36 -0.03 -13.38 5.52
C LEU A 36 -0.84 -13.86 6.73
N ILE A 37 -2.09 -13.42 6.81
CA ILE A 37 -2.98 -13.73 7.92
C ILE A 37 -4.24 -14.36 7.34
N TRP A 38 -4.55 -15.58 7.77
CA TRP A 38 -5.83 -16.21 7.49
C TRP A 38 -6.82 -15.88 8.61
N THR A 39 -7.98 -15.33 8.26
CA THR A 39 -8.99 -14.88 9.23
C THR A 39 -10.25 -15.75 9.26
N GLY A 40 -10.19 -16.92 8.63
CA GLY A 40 -11.32 -17.85 8.50
C GLY A 40 -12.11 -17.67 7.21
N ASP A 41 -12.91 -18.68 6.86
CA ASP A 41 -13.74 -18.67 5.67
C ASP A 41 -14.89 -17.68 5.82
N TYR A 42 -15.29 -17.04 4.73
CA TYR A 42 -16.45 -16.13 4.71
C TYR A 42 -17.75 -16.78 5.22
N ALA A 43 -17.88 -18.11 5.09
CA ALA A 43 -19.04 -18.87 5.55
C ALA A 43 -19.16 -18.98 7.08
N VAL A 44 -18.07 -18.70 7.81
CA VAL A 44 -18.00 -18.74 9.28
C VAL A 44 -17.57 -17.38 9.84
N ASP A 45 -18.05 -16.30 9.22
CA ASP A 45 -17.76 -14.90 9.57
C ASP A 45 -16.28 -14.50 9.50
N GLY A 46 -15.46 -15.28 8.78
CA GLY A 46 -14.10 -14.91 8.47
C GLY A 46 -14.00 -13.86 7.36
N CYS A 47 -12.85 -13.21 7.28
CA CYS A 47 -12.57 -12.19 6.26
C CYS A 47 -11.65 -12.72 5.15
N GLY A 48 -11.38 -14.01 5.09
CA GLY A 48 -10.44 -14.52 4.12
C GLY A 48 -8.97 -14.29 4.51
N PHE A 49 -8.09 -14.23 3.52
CA PHE A 49 -6.70 -13.81 3.64
C PHE A 49 -6.57 -12.29 3.73
N MET A 50 -5.63 -11.85 4.54
CA MET A 50 -5.16 -10.47 4.65
C MET A 50 -3.64 -10.47 4.53
N LEU A 51 -3.09 -9.56 3.72
CA LEU A 51 -1.64 -9.37 3.64
C LEU A 51 -1.26 -8.10 4.38
N GLN A 52 -0.45 -8.24 5.42
CA GLN A 52 0.08 -7.12 6.19
C GLN A 52 1.48 -6.77 5.70
N ILE A 53 1.65 -5.54 5.19
CA ILE A 53 2.92 -4.99 4.71
C ILE A 53 3.25 -3.82 5.64
N GLY A 54 4.26 -3.99 6.49
CA GLY A 54 4.49 -3.09 7.63
C GLY A 54 3.25 -2.99 8.52
N ASP A 55 2.74 -1.78 8.72
CA ASP A 55 1.56 -1.52 9.56
C ASP A 55 0.24 -1.49 8.76
N THR A 56 0.29 -1.73 7.45
CA THR A 56 -0.89 -1.60 6.57
C THR A 56 -1.42 -2.95 6.13
N ARG A 57 -2.73 -3.16 6.31
CA ARG A 57 -3.44 -4.35 5.84
C ARG A 57 -3.97 -4.14 4.43
N HIS A 58 -3.76 -5.14 3.61
CA HIS A 58 -4.19 -5.21 2.23
C HIS A 58 -5.07 -6.43 2.04
N LYS A 59 -6.09 -6.28 1.19
CA LYS A 59 -6.98 -7.37 0.81
C LYS A 59 -6.54 -7.95 -0.53
N PRO A 60 -6.08 -9.20 -0.58
CA PRO A 60 -5.87 -9.90 -1.84
C PRO A 60 -7.21 -10.10 -2.54
N VAL A 61 -7.28 -9.76 -3.82
CA VAL A 61 -8.50 -9.96 -4.63
C VAL A 61 -8.55 -11.35 -5.29
N ASN A 62 -7.43 -12.06 -5.30
CA ASN A 62 -7.27 -13.38 -5.90
C ASN A 62 -6.96 -14.45 -4.85
N GLU A 63 -7.72 -14.45 -3.76
CA GLU A 63 -7.52 -15.35 -2.62
C GLU A 63 -7.57 -16.83 -2.98
N ASP A 64 -8.38 -17.18 -3.99
CA ASP A 64 -8.53 -18.55 -4.48
C ASP A 64 -7.24 -19.10 -5.12
N ASP A 65 -6.33 -18.22 -5.54
CA ASP A 65 -5.02 -18.60 -6.07
C ASP A 65 -4.00 -18.89 -4.96
N ILE A 66 -4.30 -18.50 -3.72
CA ILE A 66 -3.42 -18.72 -2.56
C ILE A 66 -3.64 -20.15 -2.05
N SER A 67 -2.55 -20.92 -1.99
CA SER A 67 -2.59 -22.31 -1.52
C SER A 67 -3.28 -22.42 -0.16
N SER A 68 -4.18 -23.42 -0.04
CA SER A 68 -4.84 -23.76 1.22
C SER A 68 -3.85 -24.11 2.34
N SER A 69 -2.60 -24.45 2.01
CA SER A 69 -1.54 -24.67 3.01
C SER A 69 -1.28 -23.44 3.88
N PHE A 70 -1.61 -22.23 3.42
CA PHE A 70 -1.49 -21.00 4.20
C PHE A 70 -2.68 -20.72 5.13
N ARG A 71 -3.72 -21.56 5.13
CA ARG A 71 -4.88 -21.43 6.03
C ARG A 71 -4.53 -21.91 7.43
N GLU A 72 -3.58 -21.23 8.05
CA GLU A 72 -3.05 -21.53 9.37
C GLU A 72 -3.70 -20.61 10.42
N ASN A 73 -3.79 -21.07 11.67
CA ASN A 73 -4.35 -20.26 12.78
C ASN A 73 -3.36 -19.18 13.27
N SER A 74 -2.11 -19.24 12.81
CA SER A 74 -1.05 -18.28 13.14
C SER A 74 -0.67 -17.46 11.90
N PRO A 75 -0.32 -16.17 12.07
CA PRO A 75 0.25 -15.38 10.98
C PRO A 75 1.51 -16.04 10.40
N THR A 76 1.69 -15.96 9.09
CA THR A 76 2.83 -16.55 8.37
C THR A 76 3.69 -15.45 7.75
N GLU A 77 4.98 -15.42 8.05
CA GLU A 77 5.92 -14.53 7.36
C GLU A 77 6.14 -15.02 5.93
N VAL A 78 6.01 -14.10 4.99
CA VAL A 78 6.11 -14.37 3.56
C VAL A 78 6.90 -13.29 2.85
N GLU A 79 7.51 -13.67 1.73
CA GLU A 79 7.84 -12.73 0.68
C GLU A 79 6.79 -12.87 -0.42
N ALA A 80 6.20 -11.75 -0.83
CA ALA A 80 5.13 -11.71 -1.82
C ALA A 80 5.47 -10.76 -2.95
N THR A 81 5.27 -11.21 -4.19
CA THR A 81 5.24 -10.33 -5.36
C THR A 81 3.80 -9.91 -5.57
N ILE A 82 3.53 -8.61 -5.50
CA ILE A 82 2.18 -8.05 -5.53
C ILE A 82 2.01 -7.03 -6.65
N ILE A 83 0.76 -6.82 -6.99
CA ILE A 83 0.29 -5.69 -7.77
C ILE A 83 -0.61 -4.85 -6.87
N ASN A 84 -0.20 -3.61 -6.59
CA ASN A 84 -1.02 -2.66 -5.83
C ASN A 84 -1.96 -1.91 -6.78
N TYR A 85 -3.27 -2.01 -6.52
CA TYR A 85 -4.25 -1.31 -7.34
C TYR A 85 -4.49 0.14 -6.90
N HIS A 86 -3.94 0.56 -5.76
CA HIS A 86 -4.16 1.86 -5.14
C HIS A 86 -5.65 2.23 -5.03
N LYS A 87 -6.49 1.21 -4.78
CA LYS A 87 -7.93 1.32 -4.61
C LYS A 87 -8.32 0.72 -3.28
N THR A 88 -9.26 1.38 -2.61
CA THR A 88 -9.85 0.85 -1.39
C THR A 88 -11.24 0.31 -1.71
N GLN A 89 -11.57 -0.85 -1.16
CA GLN A 89 -12.93 -1.40 -1.22
C GLN A 89 -13.34 -1.93 0.16
N ARG A 90 -14.65 -1.92 0.43
CA ARG A 90 -15.18 -2.47 1.69
C ARG A 90 -15.26 -3.98 1.57
N TYR A 91 -14.58 -4.67 2.48
CA TYR A 91 -14.66 -6.12 2.65
C TYR A 91 -15.07 -6.41 4.09
N CYS A 92 -15.69 -7.58 4.31
CA CYS A 92 -15.88 -8.13 5.66
C CYS A 92 -16.55 -7.16 6.64
N MET A 93 -17.58 -6.44 6.16
CA MET A 93 -18.33 -5.45 6.94
C MET A 93 -17.47 -4.31 7.53
N ALA A 94 -16.26 -4.09 7.00
CA ALA A 94 -15.41 -3.00 7.43
C ALA A 94 -16.08 -1.64 7.18
N GLN A 95 -16.03 -0.77 8.19
CA GLN A 95 -16.58 0.60 8.10
C GLN A 95 -15.80 1.47 7.12
N THR A 96 -14.50 1.21 7.00
CA THR A 96 -13.57 1.89 6.08
C THR A 96 -13.16 0.95 4.95
N GLY A 97 -12.77 1.52 3.81
CA GLY A 97 -12.19 0.74 2.71
C GLY A 97 -10.81 0.20 3.07
N ILE A 98 -10.48 -0.97 2.54
CA ILE A 98 -9.18 -1.64 2.68
C ILE A 98 -8.50 -1.62 1.31
N ASN A 99 -7.20 -1.33 1.27
CA ASN A 99 -6.41 -1.34 0.04
C ASN A 99 -6.45 -2.73 -0.61
N THR A 100 -6.71 -2.78 -1.91
CA THR A 100 -6.76 -4.03 -2.67
C THR A 100 -5.45 -4.28 -3.42
N ILE A 101 -5.03 -5.54 -3.41
CA ILE A 101 -3.84 -6.01 -4.11
C ILE A 101 -4.15 -7.31 -4.84
N LYS A 102 -3.34 -7.65 -5.83
CA LYS A 102 -3.24 -9.00 -6.37
C LYS A 102 -1.91 -9.60 -5.95
N ILE A 103 -1.92 -10.83 -5.44
CA ILE A 103 -0.69 -11.58 -5.17
C ILE A 103 -0.34 -12.35 -6.45
N VAL A 104 0.84 -12.09 -6.99
CA VAL A 104 1.38 -12.74 -8.19
C VAL A 104 2.17 -13.99 -7.79
N GLU A 105 3.01 -13.87 -6.77
CA GLU A 105 3.80 -14.96 -6.21
C GLU A 105 3.86 -14.82 -4.70
N ILE A 106 3.94 -15.94 -3.98
CA ILE A 106 4.06 -15.95 -2.52
C ILE A 106 4.91 -17.14 -2.08
N ARG A 107 5.86 -16.87 -1.17
CA ARG A 107 6.70 -17.91 -0.55
C ARG A 107 6.82 -17.66 0.95
N ARG A 108 6.83 -18.74 1.73
CA ARG A 108 7.19 -18.69 3.15
C ARG A 108 8.65 -18.24 3.28
N ARG A 109 8.94 -17.47 4.32
CA ARG A 109 10.32 -17.20 4.74
C ARG A 109 10.85 -18.27 5.69
#